data_AF-A0A3D2UA69-F1
#
_entry.id   AF-A0A3D2UA69-F1
#
_cell.length_a   1.000
_cell.length_b   1.000
_cell.length_c   1.000
_cell.angle_alpha   90.00
_cell.angle_beta   90.00
_cell.angle_gamma   90.00
#
_symmetry.space_group_name_H-M   'P 1'
#
loop_
_entity.id
_entity.type
_entity.pdbx_description
1 polymer ?
#
loop_
_entity_poly.entity_id
_entity_poly.type
_entity_poly.pdbx_seq_one_letter_code
_entity_poly.pdbx_strand_id
1 'polypeptide(L)'
;MIQVELPDGTLQEHPDEATALDVAGGIGERLAGATVAAVIEGTVVDAMRPLKQLSQADPIPLKLLTNRDPEALGVMRHSCAHLMARAVMRIFPGVGLAFGPTIDNGFYYD
;
A
#
# COMPACT_ATOMS: atom_id res chain seq x y z
N MET A 1 -2.03 -19.16 -11.78
CA MET A 1 -2.01 -17.81 -12.34
C MET A 1 -3.20 -17.06 -11.79
N ILE A 2 -3.09 -15.74 -11.64
CA ILE A 2 -4.21 -14.84 -11.33
C ILE A 2 -4.41 -13.85 -12.49
N GLN A 3 -5.64 -13.43 -12.72
CA GLN A 3 -5.96 -12.35 -13.66
C GLN A 3 -6.23 -11.06 -12.89
N VAL A 4 -5.67 -9.96 -13.36
CA VAL A 4 -5.80 -8.62 -12.76
C VAL A 4 -6.44 -7.69 -13.79
N GLU A 5 -7.43 -6.91 -13.37
CA GLU A 5 -8.06 -5.87 -14.16
C GLU A 5 -7.62 -4.48 -13.68
N LEU A 6 -7.04 -3.69 -14.58
CA LEU A 6 -6.62 -2.32 -14.32
C LEU A 6 -7.75 -1.31 -14.59
N PRO A 7 -7.65 -0.05 -14.12
CA PRO A 7 -8.75 0.92 -14.24
C PRO A 7 -9.11 1.32 -15.68
N ASP A 8 -8.22 1.06 -16.64
CA ASP A 8 -8.46 1.26 -18.07
C ASP A 8 -9.15 0.06 -18.74
N GLY A 9 -9.49 -0.98 -17.97
CA GLY A 9 -10.07 -2.25 -18.44
C GLY A 9 -9.03 -3.24 -18.96
N THR A 10 -7.73 -2.93 -18.87
CA THR A 10 -6.68 -3.86 -19.30
C THR A 10 -6.62 -5.06 -18.36
N LEU A 11 -6.64 -6.26 -18.94
CA LEU A 11 -6.45 -7.53 -18.25
C LEU A 11 -5.00 -7.98 -18.34
N GLN A 12 -4.42 -8.39 -17.21
CA GLN A 12 -3.06 -8.93 -17.14
C GLN A 12 -3.02 -10.23 -16.35
N GLU A 13 -2.25 -11.20 -16.84
CA GLU A 13 -2.00 -12.45 -16.11
C GLU A 13 -0.69 -12.35 -15.34
N HIS A 14 -0.73 -12.81 -14.08
CA HIS A 14 0.41 -12.81 -13.18
C HIS A 14 0.52 -14.14 -12.41
N PRO A 15 1.71 -14.48 -11.87
CA PRO A 15 1.87 -15.62 -10.96
C PRO A 15 0.98 -15.49 -9.71
N ASP A 16 0.67 -16.61 -9.06
CA ASP A 16 -0.23 -16.63 -7.88
C ASP A 16 0.22 -15.77 -6.71
N GLU A 17 1.54 -15.64 -6.55
CA GLU A 17 2.17 -14.87 -5.48
C GLU A 17 2.40 -13.40 -5.86
N ALA A 18 1.94 -12.97 -7.04
CA ALA A 18 2.15 -11.60 -7.49
C ALA A 18 1.48 -10.59 -6.56
N THR A 19 2.21 -9.50 -6.34
CA THR A 19 1.80 -8.35 -5.54
C THR A 19 1.39 -7.19 -6.44
N ALA A 20 0.76 -6.16 -5.88
CA ALA A 20 0.48 -4.95 -6.65
C ALA A 20 1.77 -4.27 -7.15
N LEU A 21 2.87 -4.39 -6.39
CA LEU A 21 4.18 -3.89 -6.79
C LEU A 21 4.75 -4.64 -8.00
N ASP A 22 4.53 -5.95 -8.09
CA ASP A 22 4.93 -6.75 -9.26
C ASP A 22 4.15 -6.34 -10.51
N VAL A 23 2.83 -6.11 -10.37
CA VAL A 23 2.00 -5.58 -11.47
C VAL A 23 2.51 -4.22 -11.92
N ALA A 24 2.81 -3.32 -10.98
CA ALA A 24 3.40 -2.01 -11.29
C ALA A 24 4.76 -2.14 -12.01
N GLY A 25 5.59 -3.10 -11.59
CA GLY A 25 6.87 -3.43 -12.22
C GLY A 25 6.72 -3.94 -13.65
N GLY A 26 5.71 -4.77 -13.90
CA GLY A 26 5.36 -5.24 -15.24
C GLY A 26 4.92 -4.12 -16.19
N ILE A 27 4.31 -3.04 -15.67
CA ILE A 27 3.95 -1.85 -16.45
C ILE A 27 5.18 -0.94 -16.67
N GLY A 28 6.04 -0.80 -15.67
CA GLY A 28 7.34 -0.15 -15.82
C GLY A 28 7.97 0.33 -14.50
N GLU A 29 9.30 0.38 -14.46
CA GLU A 29 10.08 0.71 -13.26
C GLU A 29 9.70 2.05 -12.62
N ARG A 30 9.39 3.07 -13.44
CA ARG A 30 8.98 4.38 -12.92
C ARG A 30 7.66 4.31 -12.15
N LEU A 31 6.73 3.47 -12.59
CA LEU A 31 5.46 3.28 -11.88
C LEU A 31 5.69 2.49 -10.61
N ALA A 32 6.45 1.39 -10.67
CA ALA A 32 6.82 0.61 -9.49
C ALA A 32 7.48 1.47 -8.40
N GLY A 33 8.43 2.33 -8.77
CA GLY A 33 9.07 3.26 -7.83
C GLY A 33 8.17 4.36 -7.29
N ALA A 34 7.02 4.62 -7.94
CA ALA A 34 6.03 5.61 -7.49
C ALA A 34 4.87 4.97 -6.71
N THR A 35 4.70 3.65 -6.77
CA THR A 35 3.62 2.93 -6.08
C THR A 35 3.82 2.97 -4.56
N VAL A 36 2.81 3.46 -3.86
CA VAL A 36 2.76 3.56 -2.40
C VAL A 36 1.88 2.46 -1.80
N ALA A 37 0.76 2.17 -2.44
CA ALA A 37 -0.24 1.21 -2.01
C ALA A 37 -1.08 0.77 -3.22
N ALA A 38 -2.10 -0.04 -2.98
CA ALA A 38 -3.10 -0.36 -4.00
C ALA A 38 -4.52 -0.25 -3.43
N VAL A 39 -5.50 -0.22 -4.32
CA VAL A 39 -6.92 -0.40 -3.98
C VAL A 39 -7.41 -1.65 -4.67
N ILE A 40 -8.04 -2.52 -3.87
CA ILE A 40 -8.74 -3.73 -4.33
C ILE A 40 -10.13 -3.67 -3.73
N GLU A 41 -11.16 -3.74 -4.58
CA GLU A 41 -12.58 -3.73 -4.15
C GLU A 41 -12.90 -2.56 -3.20
N GLY A 42 -12.34 -1.38 -3.49
CA GLY A 42 -12.53 -0.15 -2.69
C GLY A 42 -11.70 -0.06 -1.41
N THR A 43 -10.91 -1.09 -1.07
CA THR A 43 -10.07 -1.12 0.13
C THR A 43 -8.61 -0.81 -0.20
N VAL A 44 -8.00 0.12 0.54
CA VAL A 44 -6.56 0.40 0.44
C VAL A 44 -5.76 -0.72 1.09
N VAL A 45 -4.82 -1.30 0.36
CA VAL A 45 -4.02 -2.47 0.76
C VAL A 45 -2.52 -2.21 0.53
N ASP A 46 -1.69 -2.93 1.28
CA ASP A 46 -0.24 -2.92 1.13
C ASP A 46 0.17 -3.44 -0.26
N ALA A 47 1.05 -2.71 -0.94
CA ALA A 47 1.44 -3.04 -2.32
C ALA A 47 2.29 -4.31 -2.45
N MET A 48 2.90 -4.78 -1.35
CA MET A 48 3.76 -5.95 -1.30
C MET A 48 3.03 -7.20 -0.78
N ARG A 49 1.74 -7.10 -0.45
CA ARG A 49 0.94 -8.25 -0.05
C ARG A 49 0.45 -9.02 -1.29
N PRO A 50 0.57 -10.37 -1.32
CA PRO A 50 0.12 -11.15 -2.47
C PRO A 50 -1.36 -10.94 -2.77
N LEU A 51 -1.69 -10.66 -4.04
CA LEU A 51 -3.05 -10.28 -4.47
C LEU A 51 -4.09 -11.37 -4.19
N LYS A 52 -3.69 -12.64 -4.32
CA LYS A 52 -4.53 -13.81 -4.05
C LYS A 52 -4.95 -13.94 -2.57
N GLN A 53 -4.25 -13.26 -1.66
CA GLN A 53 -4.61 -13.19 -0.24
C GLN A 53 -5.56 -12.03 0.08
N LEU A 54 -5.75 -11.12 -0.87
CA LEU A 54 -6.50 -9.88 -0.70
C LEU A 54 -7.89 -9.94 -1.31
N SER A 55 -8.08 -10.70 -2.39
CA SER A 55 -9.38 -10.88 -3.03
C SER A 55 -9.56 -12.28 -3.60
N GLN A 56 -10.82 -12.67 -3.75
CA GLN A 56 -11.25 -13.91 -4.42
C GLN A 56 -11.86 -13.63 -5.81
N ALA A 57 -11.89 -12.36 -6.24
CA ALA A 57 -12.40 -11.98 -7.55
C ALA A 57 -11.51 -12.51 -8.70
N ASP A 58 -12.12 -12.77 -9.85
CA ASP A 58 -11.44 -13.17 -11.07
C ASP A 58 -12.14 -12.52 -12.28
N PRO A 59 -11.57 -11.45 -12.87
CA PRO A 59 -10.27 -10.85 -12.54
C PRO A 59 -10.30 -10.04 -11.22
N ILE A 60 -9.13 -9.89 -10.58
CA ILE A 60 -8.95 -9.05 -9.40
C ILE A 60 -8.90 -7.57 -9.84
N PRO A 61 -9.85 -6.70 -9.42
CA PRO A 61 -9.81 -5.29 -9.75
C PRO A 61 -8.70 -4.59 -8.96
N LEU A 62 -7.73 -4.00 -9.66
CA LEU A 62 -6.55 -3.37 -9.07
C LEU A 62 -6.38 -1.93 -9.54
N LYS A 63 -6.38 -0.99 -8.60
CA LYS A 63 -5.91 0.39 -8.81
C LYS A 63 -4.60 0.59 -8.04
N LEU A 64 -3.53 0.93 -8.75
CA LEU A 64 -2.26 1.32 -8.12
C LEU A 64 -2.36 2.75 -7.58
N LEU A 65 -1.92 2.96 -6.35
CA LEU A 65 -1.86 4.29 -5.74
C LEU A 65 -0.44 4.81 -5.74
N THR A 66 -0.27 6.04 -6.17
CA THR A 66 1.00 6.78 -6.15
C THR A 66 0.93 7.95 -5.19
N ASN A 67 2.03 8.68 -5.01
CA ASN A 67 2.05 9.92 -4.22
C ASN A 67 1.16 11.05 -4.78
N ARG A 68 0.55 10.87 -5.95
CA ARG A 68 -0.41 11.81 -6.55
C ARG A 68 -1.85 11.52 -6.15
N ASP A 69 -2.12 10.33 -5.62
CA ASP A 69 -3.44 9.90 -5.22
C ASP A 69 -3.73 10.34 -3.78
N PRO A 70 -4.83 11.05 -3.52
CA PRO A 70 -5.20 11.48 -2.17
C PRO A 70 -5.26 10.33 -1.16
N GLU A 71 -5.70 9.15 -1.58
CA GLU A 71 -5.77 7.95 -0.75
C GLU A 71 -4.38 7.51 -0.24
N ALA A 72 -3.31 7.75 -1.01
CA ALA A 72 -1.95 7.40 -0.62
C ALA A 72 -1.42 8.28 0.53
N LEU A 73 -1.98 9.49 0.71
CA LEU A 73 -1.55 10.40 1.77
C LEU A 73 -1.81 9.83 3.16
N GLY A 74 -2.92 9.11 3.33
CA GLY A 74 -3.22 8.39 4.58
C GLY A 74 -2.16 7.33 4.88
N VAL A 75 -1.78 6.53 3.89
CA VAL A 75 -0.73 5.50 4.01
C VAL A 75 0.59 6.13 4.41
N MET A 76 1.02 7.19 3.71
CA MET A 76 2.28 7.88 4.01
C MET A 76 2.30 8.46 5.43
N ARG A 77 1.21 9.09 5.87
CA ARG A 77 1.08 9.61 7.24
C ARG A 77 1.20 8.50 8.29
N HIS A 78 0.59 7.35 8.04
CA HIS A 78 0.67 6.20 8.93
C HIS A 78 2.11 5.66 9.02
N SER A 79 2.81 5.56 7.89
CA SER A 79 4.23 5.18 7.87
C SER A 79 5.11 6.18 8.63
N CYS A 80 4.81 7.49 8.53
CA CYS A 80 5.51 8.51 9.30
C CYS A 80 5.28 8.37 10.81
N ALA A 81 4.08 7.98 11.25
CA ALA A 81 3.80 7.68 12.65
C ALA A 81 4.71 6.54 13.15
N HIS A 82 4.81 5.44 12.40
CA HIS A 82 5.75 4.36 12.72
C HIS A 82 7.21 4.82 12.76
N LEU A 83 7.64 5.65 11.80
CA LEU A 83 8.99 6.23 11.79
C LEU A 83 9.28 7.03 13.06
N MET A 84 8.33 7.88 13.48
CA MET A 84 8.44 8.66 14.71
C MET A 84 8.55 7.77 15.94
N ALA A 85 7.66 6.78 16.09
CA ALA A 85 7.72 5.83 17.20
C ALA A 85 9.04 5.07 17.25
N ARG A 86 9.53 4.57 16.11
CA ARG A 86 10.82 3.88 16.04
C ARG A 86 11.99 4.78 16.43
N ALA A 87 11.95 6.06 16.05
CA ALA A 87 12.96 7.04 16.47
C ALA A 87 12.91 7.29 17.99
N VAL A 88 11.72 7.51 18.55
CA VAL A 88 11.51 7.73 19.99
C VAL A 88 12.01 6.54 20.81
N MET A 89 11.68 5.30 20.41
CA MET A 89 12.17 4.08 21.08
C MET A 89 13.70 3.96 21.08
N ARG A 90 14.37 4.47 20.04
CA ARG A 90 15.83 4.44 19.95
C ARG A 90 16.48 5.49 20.85
N ILE A 91 15.86 6.67 20.97
CA ILE A 91 16.38 7.79 21.77
C ILE A 91 16.10 7.56 23.27
N PHE A 92 14.95 6.96 23.59
CA PHE A 92 14.48 6.72 24.96
C PHE A 92 14.24 5.22 25.21
N PRO A 93 15.28 4.47 25.63
CA PRO A 93 15.14 3.05 25.92
C PRO A 93 14.08 2.77 26.99
N GLY A 94 13.23 1.78 26.75
CA GLY A 94 12.17 1.37 27.69
C GLY A 94 10.85 2.13 27.57
N VAL A 95 10.73 3.08 26.63
CA VAL A 95 9.45 3.74 26.33
C VAL A 95 8.42 2.73 25.81
N GLY A 96 7.19 2.84 26.29
CA GLY A 96 6.04 2.11 25.75
C GLY A 96 5.40 2.87 24.58
N LEU A 97 4.79 2.14 23.65
CA LEU A 97 4.00 2.72 22.57
C LEU A 97 2.51 2.44 22.81
N ALA A 98 1.65 3.44 22.64
CA ALA A 98 0.20 3.28 22.71
C ALA A 98 -0.44 3.31 21.31
N PHE A 99 -0.90 4.48 20.86
CA PHE A 99 -1.66 4.63 19.62
C PHE A 99 -1.05 5.70 18.71
N GLY A 100 -0.90 5.38 17.42
CA GLY A 100 -0.37 6.32 16.43
C GLY A 100 -1.22 6.44 15.17
N PRO A 101 -2.44 7.01 15.28
CA PRO A 101 -3.34 7.12 14.13
C PRO A 101 -2.97 8.28 13.20
N THR A 102 -3.51 8.21 12.00
CA THR A 102 -3.55 9.34 11.06
C THR A 102 -4.77 10.21 11.33
N ILE A 103 -4.64 11.50 11.07
CA ILE A 103 -5.73 12.50 11.13
C ILE A 103 -5.75 13.32 9.84
N ASP A 104 -6.79 14.14 9.65
CA ASP A 104 -7.03 14.91 8.42
C ASP A 104 -5.83 15.72 7.94
N ASN A 105 -5.04 16.27 8.86
CA ASN A 105 -3.88 17.12 8.56
C ASN A 105 -2.53 16.55 9.01
N GLY A 106 -2.46 15.27 9.40
CA GLY A 106 -1.21 14.69 9.89
C GLY A 106 -1.34 13.33 10.57
N PHE A 107 -0.53 13.12 11.60
CA PHE A 107 -0.52 11.95 12.47
C PHE A 107 0.02 12.35 13.85
N TYR A 108 -0.25 11.55 14.87
CA TYR A 108 0.39 11.68 16.19
C TYR A 108 0.82 10.30 16.70
N TYR A 109 1.48 10.24 17.85
CA TYR A 109 1.76 9.00 18.55
C TYR A 109 1.75 9.24 20.06
N ASP A 110 0.91 8.50 20.77
CA ASP A 110 0.83 8.46 22.24
C ASP A 110 1.81 7.42 22.84
#